data_AF-A0A2I0H1J3-F1
#
_entry.id   AF-A0A2I0H1J3-F1
#
_cell.length_a   1.000
_cell.length_b   1.000
_cell.length_c   1.000
_cell.angle_alpha   90.00
_cell.angle_beta   90.00
_cell.angle_gamma   90.00
#
_symmetry.space_group_name_H-M   'P 1'
#
loop_
_entity.id
_entity.type
_entity.pdbx_description
1 polymer ?
#
loop_
_entity_poly.entity_id
_entity_poly.type
_entity_poly.pdbx_seq_one_letter_code
_entity_poly.pdbx_strand_id
1 'polypeptide(L)'
;MELILCCRHEGELVKLVVAKVLKELKKAYLVLPDSIVGIDDHVEAITRLLEVDASDVRIVGIHGMAGVGKTTVAKVVYNQLLDHFDSCSFLKDIRETALQHKGLEYLQSLLISKILRCERQDLTSIDEGTYELKHRL
;
A
#
# COMPACT_ATOMS: atom_id res chain seq x y z
N MET A 1 5.45 -45.90 24.48
CA MET A 1 6.27 -45.20 25.50
C MET A 1 7.22 -44.33 24.70
N GLU A 2 6.77 -43.13 24.32
CA GLU A 2 7.19 -41.85 24.93
C GLU A 2 8.69 -41.57 24.64
N LEU A 3 9.10 -40.42 24.08
CA LEU A 3 8.62 -39.07 24.37
C LEU A 3 8.43 -38.19 23.13
N ILE A 4 7.31 -37.46 23.16
CA ILE A 4 7.11 -36.14 22.54
C ILE A 4 7.96 -35.13 23.32
N LEU A 5 8.81 -34.37 22.64
CA LEU A 5 9.10 -32.98 23.00
C LEU A 5 9.64 -32.18 21.80
N CYS A 6 8.94 -32.22 20.66
CA CYS A 6 9.13 -31.18 19.65
C CYS A 6 8.42 -29.95 20.20
N CYS A 7 9.19 -29.05 20.80
CA CYS A 7 8.72 -27.91 21.56
C CYS A 7 7.61 -27.19 20.80
N ARG A 8 6.43 -27.02 21.42
CA ARG A 8 5.32 -26.21 20.88
C ARG A 8 5.82 -24.84 20.38
N HIS A 9 6.86 -24.33 21.04
CA HIS A 9 7.62 -23.13 20.69
C HIS A 9 8.33 -23.17 19.32
N GLU A 10 8.90 -24.30 18.88
CA GLU A 10 9.59 -24.39 17.57
C GLU A 10 8.59 -24.30 16.41
N GLY A 11 7.45 -24.98 16.54
CA GLY A 11 6.38 -24.91 15.54
C GLY A 11 5.74 -23.52 15.43
N GLU A 12 5.59 -22.81 16.55
CA GLU A 12 5.14 -21.41 16.58
C GLU A 12 6.19 -20.46 15.99
N LEU A 13 7.47 -20.66 16.30
CA LEU A 13 8.56 -19.86 15.76
C LEU A 13 8.66 -20.00 14.24
N VAL A 14 8.53 -21.22 13.71
CA VAL A 14 8.50 -21.47 12.25
C VAL A 14 7.32 -20.73 11.61
N LYS A 15 6.12 -20.78 12.20
CA LYS A 15 4.96 -20.04 11.68
C LYS A 15 5.19 -18.54 11.66
N LEU A 16 5.77 -17.98 12.72
CA LEU A 16 6.12 -16.56 12.80
C LEU A 16 7.14 -16.16 11.74
N VAL A 17 8.19 -16.97 11.54
CA VAL A 17 9.22 -16.74 10.53
C VAL A 17 8.60 -16.79 9.13
N VAL A 18 7.80 -17.81 8.81
CA VAL A 18 7.13 -17.94 7.51
C VAL A 18 6.20 -16.75 7.27
N ALA A 19 5.39 -16.36 8.26
CA ALA A 19 4.50 -15.22 8.14
C ALA A 19 5.26 -13.91 7.91
N LYS A 20 6.38 -13.69 8.63
CA LYS A 20 7.25 -12.53 8.46
C LYS A 20 7.89 -12.52 7.08
N VAL A 21 8.50 -13.62 6.64
CA VAL A 21 9.12 -13.74 5.32
C VAL A 21 8.10 -13.50 4.21
N LEU A 22 6.89 -14.06 4.32
CA LEU A 22 5.81 -13.79 3.36
C LEU A 22 5.35 -12.32 3.39
N LYS A 23 5.29 -11.68 4.57
CA LYS A 23 4.96 -10.24 4.70
C LYS A 23 6.01 -9.40 3.96
N GLU A 24 7.29 -9.70 4.17
CA GLU A 24 8.43 -9.04 3.52
C GLU A 24 8.46 -9.27 2.00
N LEU A 25 8.30 -10.51 1.53
CA LEU A 25 8.32 -10.85 0.10
C LEU A 25 7.13 -10.25 -0.67
N LYS A 26 5.99 -10.03 -0.01
CA LYS A 26 4.80 -9.41 -0.61
C LYS A 26 4.88 -7.88 -0.63
N LYS A 27 5.94 -7.25 -0.13
CA LYS A 27 6.10 -5.79 -0.17
C LYS A 27 6.31 -5.34 -1.61
N ALA A 28 5.39 -4.52 -2.09
CA ALA A 28 5.41 -4.01 -3.47
C ALA A 28 6.25 -2.73 -3.56
N TYR A 29 7.56 -2.84 -3.35
CA TYR A 29 8.48 -1.72 -3.60
C TYR A 29 8.33 -1.23 -5.04
N LEU A 30 8.22 0.08 -5.18
CA LEU A 30 8.07 0.70 -6.49
C LEU A 30 9.45 0.93 -7.09
N VAL A 31 9.60 0.54 -8.36
CA VAL A 31 10.84 0.78 -9.12
C VAL A 31 11.04 2.28 -9.30
N LEU A 32 12.25 2.71 -8.98
CA LEU A 32 12.73 4.08 -9.04
C LEU A 32 13.95 4.17 -9.97
N PRO A 33 14.20 5.33 -10.62
CA PRO A 33 15.45 5.57 -11.34
C PRO A 33 16.67 5.47 -10.43
N ASP A 34 17.82 5.05 -10.99
CA ASP A 34 19.06 4.83 -10.24
C ASP A 34 19.64 6.11 -9.60
N SER A 35 19.31 7.28 -10.16
CA SER A 35 19.73 8.57 -9.63
C SER A 35 18.53 9.51 -9.54
N ILE A 36 18.17 9.86 -8.31
CA ILE A 36 17.19 10.89 -8.01
C ILE A 36 17.88 11.91 -7.11
N VAL A 37 18.00 13.14 -7.57
CA VAL A 37 18.66 14.23 -6.84
C VAL A 37 17.68 15.38 -6.62
N GLY A 38 17.85 16.12 -5.53
CA GLY A 38 17.07 17.32 -5.24
C GLY A 38 15.60 17.07 -4.89
N ILE A 39 15.27 15.86 -4.40
CA ILE A 39 13.91 15.53 -3.95
C ILE A 39 13.79 15.46 -2.42
N ASP A 40 14.90 15.50 -1.70
CA ASP A 40 14.93 15.25 -0.25
C ASP A 40 14.05 16.24 0.51
N ASP A 41 14.14 17.54 0.19
CA ASP A 41 13.29 18.58 0.79
C ASP A 41 11.79 18.34 0.53
N HIS A 42 11.44 17.86 -0.67
CA HIS A 42 10.05 17.56 -1.02
C HIS A 42 9.53 16.34 -0.28
N VAL A 43 10.36 15.30 -0.17
CA VAL A 43 10.05 14.08 0.57
C VAL A 43 9.86 14.42 2.05
N GLU A 44 10.77 15.19 2.64
CA GLU A 44 10.67 15.63 4.03
C GLU A 44 9.40 16.46 4.28
N ALA A 45 9.10 17.43 3.40
CA ALA A 45 7.89 18.23 3.52
C ALA A 45 6.62 17.37 3.48
N ILE A 46 6.54 16.39 2.58
CA ILE A 46 5.38 15.50 2.47
C ILE A 46 5.27 14.60 3.72
N THR A 47 6.38 14.01 4.17
CA THR A 47 6.38 13.15 5.37
C THR A 47 5.94 13.93 6.61
N ARG A 48 6.36 15.20 6.75
CA ARG A 48 5.90 16.08 7.82
C ARG A 48 4.40 16.39 7.74
N LEU A 49 3.84 16.58 6.55
CA LEU A 49 2.40 16.82 6.37
C LEU A 49 1.55 15.58 6.70
N LEU A 50 2.09 14.40 6.41
CA LEU A 50 1.43 13.13 6.64
C LEU A 50 1.32 12.78 8.12
N GLU A 51 2.23 13.26 8.97
CA GLU A 51 2.24 13.00 10.43
C GLU A 51 1.92 11.52 10.74
N VAL A 52 2.80 10.61 10.29
CA VAL A 52 2.53 9.16 10.19
C VAL A 52 2.07 8.50 11.50
N ASP A 53 2.37 9.09 12.65
CA ASP A 53 1.97 8.60 13.97
C ASP A 53 0.57 9.10 14.44
N ALA A 54 -0.08 9.98 13.66
CA ALA A 54 -1.41 10.46 13.95
C ALA A 54 -2.47 9.39 13.66
N SER A 55 -3.54 9.36 14.45
CA SER A 55 -4.62 8.37 14.32
C SER A 55 -5.75 8.80 13.38
N ASP A 56 -5.57 9.86 12.59
CA ASP A 56 -6.56 10.42 11.68
C ASP A 56 -6.24 10.13 10.19
N VAL A 57 -7.19 10.40 9.31
CA VAL A 57 -7.01 10.21 7.86
C VAL A 57 -6.46 11.50 7.24
N ARG A 58 -5.30 11.41 6.60
CA ARG A 58 -4.61 12.53 5.95
C ARG A 58 -4.58 12.36 4.43
N ILE A 59 -4.90 13.42 3.70
CA ILE A 59 -4.84 13.46 2.23
C ILE A 59 -3.87 14.57 1.81
N VAL A 60 -2.82 14.20 1.08
CA VAL A 60 -1.82 15.14 0.55
C VAL A 60 -1.88 15.14 -0.97
N GLY A 61 -2.14 16.32 -1.55
CA GLY A 61 -2.12 16.52 -3.00
C GLY A 61 -0.78 17.06 -3.49
N ILE A 62 -0.18 16.42 -4.50
CA ILE A 62 1.04 16.90 -5.17
C ILE A 62 0.66 17.45 -6.55
N HIS A 63 0.84 18.75 -6.76
CA HIS A 63 0.51 19.43 -8.01
C HIS A 63 1.69 20.23 -8.57
N GLY A 64 1.59 20.70 -9.82
CA GLY A 64 2.66 21.44 -10.51
C GLY A 64 2.77 21.07 -11.99
N MET A 65 3.73 21.67 -12.70
CA MET A 65 3.93 21.48 -14.14
C MET A 65 4.19 20.01 -14.52
N ALA A 66 3.85 19.63 -15.75
CA ALA A 66 4.16 18.31 -16.30
C ALA A 66 5.68 18.08 -16.33
N GLY A 67 6.11 16.82 -16.14
CA GLY A 67 7.53 16.45 -16.24
C GLY A 67 8.41 16.75 -15.01
N VAL A 68 7.94 17.52 -14.02
CA VAL A 68 8.73 17.89 -12.81
C VAL A 68 9.07 16.70 -11.89
N GLY A 69 8.47 15.53 -12.10
CA GLY A 69 8.76 14.35 -11.28
C GLY A 69 7.85 14.16 -10.06
N LYS A 70 6.67 14.79 -10.03
CA LYS A 70 5.66 14.64 -8.96
C LYS A 70 5.38 13.18 -8.59
N THR A 71 5.15 12.33 -9.60
CA THR A 71 4.93 10.90 -9.43
C THR A 71 6.17 10.19 -8.87
N THR A 72 7.37 10.65 -9.24
CA THR A 72 8.63 10.11 -8.70
C THR A 72 8.74 10.40 -7.21
N VAL A 73 8.49 11.64 -6.77
CA VAL A 73 8.48 11.99 -5.34
C VAL A 73 7.45 11.16 -4.58
N ALA A 74 6.23 11.02 -5.11
CA ALA A 74 5.20 10.18 -4.49
C ALA A 74 5.64 8.71 -4.32
N LYS A 75 6.37 8.15 -5.30
CA LYS A 75 6.92 6.79 -5.20
C LYS A 75 8.02 6.68 -4.15
N VAL A 76 8.87 7.69 -4.01
CA VAL A 76 9.92 7.71 -2.97
C VAL A 76 9.29 7.73 -1.58
N VAL A 77 8.34 8.63 -1.34
CA VAL A 77 7.58 8.70 -0.08
C VAL A 77 6.88 7.37 0.20
N TYR A 78 6.21 6.78 -0.80
CA TYR A 78 5.56 5.48 -0.66
C TYR A 78 6.55 4.39 -0.20
N ASN A 79 7.71 4.28 -0.85
CA ASN A 79 8.71 3.27 -0.48
C ASN A 79 9.27 3.48 0.93
N GLN A 80 9.46 4.75 1.37
CA GLN A 80 9.90 5.05 2.73
C GLN A 80 8.85 4.70 3.79
N LEU A 81 7.58 4.93 3.48
CA LEU A 81 6.47 4.70 4.39
C LEU A 81 5.93 3.26 4.35
N LEU A 82 6.35 2.45 3.39
CA LEU A 82 5.86 1.08 3.19
C LEU A 82 5.94 0.20 4.44
N ASP A 83 6.95 0.43 5.27
CA ASP A 83 7.21 -0.34 6.50
C ASP A 83 6.50 0.24 7.74
N HIS A 84 5.95 1.44 7.64
CA HIS A 84 5.26 2.13 8.74
C HIS A 84 3.79 1.72 8.85
N PHE A 85 3.22 1.10 7.81
CA PHE A 85 1.83 0.67 7.78
C PHE A 85 1.70 -0.84 7.61
N ASP A 86 0.63 -1.44 8.13
CA ASP A 86 0.36 -2.86 7.96
C ASP A 86 0.06 -3.26 6.52
N SER A 87 -0.53 -2.32 5.78
CA SER A 87 -0.90 -2.45 4.37
C SER A 87 -0.71 -1.13 3.63
N CYS A 88 -0.18 -1.20 2.42
CA CYS A 88 -0.06 -0.06 1.50
C CYS A 88 -0.48 -0.47 0.10
N SER A 89 -0.95 0.49 -0.69
CA SER A 89 -1.28 0.28 -2.10
C SER A 89 -0.89 1.48 -2.93
N PHE A 90 -0.23 1.22 -4.07
CA PHE A 90 -0.01 2.22 -5.10
C PHE A 90 -0.93 1.93 -6.30
N LEU A 91 -1.78 2.91 -6.63
CA LEU A 91 -2.62 2.90 -7.82
C LEU A 91 -2.06 3.87 -8.85
N LYS A 92 -1.80 3.37 -10.05
CA LYS A 92 -1.35 4.16 -11.20
C LYS A 92 -2.47 4.33 -12.21
N ASP A 93 -2.31 5.30 -13.11
CA ASP A 93 -3.17 5.48 -14.27
C ASP A 93 -4.66 5.60 -13.91
N ILE A 94 -4.96 6.15 -12.72
CA ILE A 94 -6.31 6.25 -12.14
C ILE A 94 -7.26 6.95 -13.10
N ARG A 95 -6.84 8.10 -13.65
CA ARG A 95 -7.66 8.87 -14.60
C ARG A 95 -7.99 8.05 -15.85
N GLU A 96 -7.00 7.40 -16.44
CA GLU A 96 -7.18 6.60 -17.65
C GLU A 96 -8.11 5.41 -17.38
N THR A 97 -7.90 4.73 -16.25
CA THR A 97 -8.65 3.53 -15.86
C THR A 97 -10.09 3.89 -15.50
N ALA A 98 -10.31 4.99 -14.78
CA ALA A 98 -11.64 5.45 -14.39
C ALA A 98 -12.55 5.78 -15.60
N LEU A 99 -11.97 6.11 -16.74
CA LEU A 99 -12.71 6.39 -17.99
C LEU A 99 -13.15 5.12 -18.74
N GLN A 100 -12.63 3.95 -18.35
CA GLN A 100 -13.00 2.68 -18.97
C GLN A 100 -14.33 2.16 -18.42
N HIS A 101 -14.97 1.24 -19.16
CA HIS A 101 -16.19 0.58 -18.70
C HIS A 101 -15.94 -0.19 -17.38
N LYS A 102 -16.72 0.11 -16.35
CA LYS A 102 -16.53 -0.37 -14.96
C LYS A 102 -15.16 -0.02 -14.33
N GLY A 103 -14.53 1.05 -14.81
CA GLY A 103 -13.19 1.45 -14.40
C GLY A 103 -13.07 1.83 -12.93
N LEU A 104 -14.10 2.48 -12.36
CA LEU A 104 -14.12 2.89 -10.96
C LEU A 104 -14.33 1.71 -10.02
N GLU A 105 -15.26 0.81 -10.35
CA GLU A 105 -15.50 -0.45 -9.63
C GLU A 105 -14.24 -1.31 -9.64
N TYR A 106 -13.55 -1.37 -10.78
CA TYR A 106 -12.26 -2.04 -10.91
C TYR A 106 -11.20 -1.42 -9.98
N LEU A 107 -11.07 -0.08 -9.95
CA LEU A 107 -10.11 0.61 -9.09
C LEU A 107 -10.40 0.39 -7.61
N GLN A 108 -11.68 0.43 -7.20
CA GLN A 108 -12.10 0.14 -5.83
C GLN A 108 -11.78 -1.32 -5.44
N SER A 109 -12.16 -2.28 -6.29
CA SER A 109 -11.87 -3.70 -6.07
C SER A 109 -10.36 -3.95 -5.94
N LEU A 110 -9.56 -3.34 -6.82
CA LEU A 110 -8.10 -3.44 -6.80
C LEU A 110 -7.49 -2.82 -5.53
N LEU A 111 -8.01 -1.69 -5.07
CA LEU A 111 -7.56 -1.04 -3.84
C LEU A 111 -7.84 -1.93 -2.63
N ILE A 112 -9.09 -2.40 -2.49
CA ILE A 112 -9.55 -3.26 -1.41
C ILE A 112 -8.71 -4.54 -1.37
N SER A 113 -8.56 -5.24 -2.50
CA SER A 113 -7.80 -6.50 -2.54
C SER A 113 -6.34 -6.31 -2.15
N LYS A 114 -5.71 -5.19 -2.54
CA LYS A 114 -4.31 -4.89 -2.21
C LYS A 114 -4.15 -4.59 -0.72
N ILE A 115 -5.05 -3.80 -0.14
CA ILE A 115 -4.97 -3.43 1.29
C ILE A 115 -5.33 -4.62 2.19
N LEU A 116 -6.38 -5.37 1.85
CA LEU A 116 -6.82 -6.53 2.62
C LEU A 116 -5.99 -7.80 2.34
N ARG A 117 -5.13 -7.76 1.32
CA ARG A 117 -4.28 -8.89 0.88
C ARG A 117 -5.10 -10.16 0.59
N CYS A 118 -6.31 -9.98 0.05
CA CYS A 118 -7.25 -11.04 -0.30
C CYS A 118 -7.42 -11.17 -1.82
N GLU A 119 -8.11 -12.22 -2.26
CA GLU A 119 -8.52 -12.35 -3.66
C GLU A 119 -9.43 -11.19 -4.06
N ARG A 120 -9.29 -10.73 -5.31
CA ARG A 120 -10.15 -9.66 -5.85
C ARG A 120 -11.57 -10.16 -5.94
N GLN A 121 -12.48 -9.36 -5.40
CA GLN A 121 -13.91 -9.57 -5.56
C GLN A 121 -14.43 -8.55 -6.58
N ASP A 122 -15.22 -9.01 -7.54
CA ASP A 122 -15.87 -8.12 -8.48
C ASP A 122 -16.97 -7.35 -7.74
N LEU A 123 -16.75 -6.04 -7.59
CA LEU A 123 -17.76 -5.16 -7.04
C LEU A 123 -18.89 -5.00 -8.05
N THR A 124 -20.12 -5.11 -7.58
CA THR A 124 -21.31 -4.98 -8.43
C THR A 124 -21.65 -3.52 -8.72
N SER A 125 -21.21 -2.60 -7.85
CA SER A 125 -21.43 -1.16 -7.99
C SER A 125 -20.36 -0.31 -7.28
N ILE A 126 -20.28 0.97 -7.63
CA ILE A 126 -19.40 1.96 -6.97
C ILE A 126 -19.79 2.21 -5.52
N ASP A 127 -21.09 2.16 -5.22
CA ASP A 127 -21.63 2.39 -3.88
C ASP A 127 -21.21 1.26 -2.93
N GLU A 128 -21.25 0.02 -3.40
CA GLU A 128 -20.75 -1.14 -2.66
C GLU A 128 -19.25 -0.99 -2.33
N GLY A 129 -18.43 -0.64 -3.32
CA GLY A 129 -17.01 -0.37 -3.09
C GLY A 129 -16.74 0.76 -2.11
N THR A 130 -17.56 1.82 -2.16
CA THR A 130 -17.45 2.96 -1.24
C THR A 130 -17.82 2.56 0.18
N TYR A 131 -18.87 1.76 0.35
CA TYR A 131 -19.28 1.23 1.65
C TYR A 131 -18.18 0.36 2.26
N GLU A 132 -17.62 -0.57 1.48
CA GLU A 132 -16.53 -1.44 1.92
C GLU A 132 -15.28 -0.64 2.32
N LEU A 133 -14.88 0.35 1.53
CA LEU A 133 -13.73 1.20 1.87
C LEU A 133 -13.96 1.97 3.18
N LYS A 134 -15.14 2.56 3.39
CA LYS A 134 -15.46 3.32 4.62
C LYS A 134 -15.59 2.46 5.87
N HIS A 135 -15.97 1.20 5.72
CA HIS A 135 -16.14 0.30 6.86
C HIS A 135 -14.82 -0.39 7.25
N ARG A 136 -13.88 -0.51 6.30
CA ARG A 136 -12.62 -1.24 6.51
C ARG A 136 -11.39 -0.35 6.65
N LEU A 137 -11.48 0.94 6.29
CA LEU A 137 -10.43 1.96 6.39
C LEU A 137 -10.96 3.16 7.16
#